data_AF-A0A4U1CSR1-F1
#
_entry.id   AF-A0A4U1CSR1-F1
#
_cell.length_a   1.000
_cell.length_b   1.000
_cell.length_c   1.000
_cell.angle_alpha   90.00
_cell.angle_beta   90.00
_cell.angle_gamma   90.00
#
_symmetry.space_group_name_H-M   'P 1'
#
loop_
_entity.id
_entity.type
_entity.pdbx_description
1 polymer ?
#
loop_
_entity_poly.entity_id
_entity_poly.type
_entity_poly.pdbx_seq_one_letter_code
_entity_poly.pdbx_strand_id
1 'polypeptide(L)'
;MFKNIIYLLLTICLLSCRQADNKRLSASDTTAIFNSILENKVLLKETINADTLYFLKTKFYNKSWPRKSKYFKIVFLEDSPRSRMINIGGINYPYDKRERISIYNFVKILDTVSVSFVENGSQLFYFFKLTEENERWNIVAVANDIGGRRKSYDFEKDQWYIDLKKKVEHEEPMFPPPELKEK
;
A
#
# COMPACT_ATOMS: atom_id res chain seq x y z
N MET A 1 57.23 8.46 -13.52
CA MET A 1 55.98 8.17 -14.27
C MET A 1 54.92 7.45 -13.44
N PHE A 2 55.24 6.42 -12.63
CA PHE A 2 54.26 5.66 -11.85
C PHE A 2 53.38 6.46 -10.87
N LYS A 3 53.92 7.51 -10.22
CA LYS A 3 53.14 8.34 -9.27
C LYS A 3 51.94 9.04 -9.93
N ASN A 4 52.06 9.49 -11.18
CA ASN A 4 50.99 10.20 -11.87
C ASN A 4 49.84 9.26 -12.27
N ILE A 5 50.13 7.97 -12.51
CA ILE A 5 49.13 6.95 -12.82
C ILE A 5 48.28 6.65 -11.57
N ILE A 6 48.89 6.62 -10.39
CA ILE A 6 48.19 6.39 -9.11
C ILE A 6 47.23 7.54 -8.80
N TYR A 7 47.63 8.80 -9.02
CA TYR A 7 46.75 9.96 -8.83
C TYR A 7 45.59 9.99 -9.84
N LEU A 8 45.81 9.53 -11.07
CA LEU A 8 44.77 9.40 -12.09
C LEU A 8 43.74 8.30 -11.73
N LEU A 9 44.21 7.15 -11.23
CA LEU A 9 43.33 6.06 -10.78
C LEU A 9 42.50 6.46 -9.54
N LEU A 10 43.10 7.18 -8.59
CA LEU A 10 42.40 7.72 -7.42
C LEU A 10 41.33 8.75 -7.81
N THR A 11 41.59 9.62 -8.78
CA THR A 11 40.59 10.57 -9.27
C THR A 11 39.44 9.90 -10.02
N ILE A 12 39.70 8.84 -10.80
CA ILE A 12 38.64 8.05 -11.46
C ILE A 12 37.77 7.29 -10.45
N CYS A 13 38.37 6.76 -9.37
CA CYS A 13 37.61 6.14 -8.28
C CYS A 13 36.72 7.15 -7.53
N LEU A 14 37.23 8.35 -7.25
CA LEU A 14 36.47 9.40 -6.58
C LEU A 14 35.35 9.98 -7.45
N LEU A 15 35.53 10.03 -8.78
CA LEU A 15 34.49 10.40 -9.74
C LEU A 15 33.41 9.32 -9.93
N SER A 16 33.72 8.06 -9.58
CA SER A 16 32.76 6.95 -9.65
C SER A 16 31.83 6.87 -8.43
N CYS A 17 32.16 7.59 -7.35
CA CYS A 17 31.19 7.95 -6.30
C CYS A 17 30.33 9.12 -6.79
N ARG A 18 29.65 8.95 -7.93
CA ARG A 18 28.56 9.85 -8.30
C ARG A 18 27.46 9.67 -7.28
N GLN A 19 27.25 10.74 -6.52
CA GLN A 19 26.09 11.00 -5.70
C GLN A 19 24.85 10.40 -6.38
N ALA A 20 24.23 9.42 -5.72
CA ALA A 20 22.99 8.84 -6.19
C ALA A 20 21.96 9.97 -6.23
N ASP A 21 21.79 10.57 -7.40
CA ASP A 21 20.77 11.58 -7.62
C ASP A 21 19.44 10.89 -7.27
N ASN A 22 18.82 11.34 -6.19
CA ASN A 22 17.47 10.97 -5.79
C ASN A 22 16.52 11.54 -6.85
N LYS A 23 16.54 10.93 -8.03
CA LYS A 23 15.75 11.36 -9.18
C LYS A 23 14.30 11.04 -8.84
N ARG A 24 13.52 12.09 -8.62
CA ARG A 24 12.08 11.99 -8.39
C ARG A 24 11.46 11.24 -9.57
N LEU A 25 10.70 10.20 -9.28
CA LEU A 25 10.04 9.40 -10.31
C LEU A 25 9.06 10.24 -11.10
N SER A 26 9.01 9.99 -12.40
CA SER A 26 8.06 10.66 -13.28
C SER A 26 6.65 10.08 -13.10
N ALA A 27 5.65 10.81 -13.58
CA ALA A 27 4.28 10.31 -13.66
C ALA A 27 4.18 9.05 -14.54
N SER A 28 5.02 8.96 -15.59
CA SER A 28 5.12 7.78 -16.45
C SER A 28 5.69 6.59 -15.68
N ASP A 29 6.82 6.80 -14.96
CA ASP A 29 7.51 5.75 -14.22
C ASP A 29 6.58 5.12 -13.18
N THR A 30 5.93 5.97 -12.37
CA THR A 30 4.99 5.50 -11.34
C THR A 30 3.81 4.74 -11.94
N THR A 31 3.34 5.11 -13.14
CA THR A 31 2.28 4.38 -13.83
C THR A 31 2.75 3.03 -14.33
N ALA A 32 3.93 2.96 -14.94
CA ALA A 32 4.54 1.72 -15.43
C ALA A 32 4.82 0.74 -14.27
N ILE A 33 5.40 1.23 -13.17
CA ILE A 33 5.65 0.44 -11.96
C ILE A 33 4.34 -0.10 -11.38
N PHE A 34 3.32 0.74 -11.29
CA PHE A 34 2.01 0.33 -10.76
C PHE A 34 1.36 -0.74 -11.65
N ASN A 35 1.44 -0.59 -12.98
CA ASN A 35 1.00 -1.62 -13.93
C ASN A 35 1.73 -2.95 -13.71
N SER A 36 3.07 -2.93 -13.63
CA SER A 36 3.87 -4.14 -13.38
C SER A 36 3.45 -4.86 -12.10
N ILE A 37 3.14 -4.10 -11.03
CA ILE A 37 2.66 -4.67 -9.76
C ILE A 37 1.26 -5.29 -9.90
N LEU A 38 0.34 -4.62 -10.58
CA LEU A 38 -1.03 -5.12 -10.77
C LEU A 38 -1.11 -6.36 -11.67
N GLU A 39 -0.14 -6.55 -12.54
CA GLU A 39 0.00 -7.73 -13.37
C GLU A 39 0.64 -8.92 -12.62
N ASN A 40 1.24 -8.65 -11.45
CA ASN A 40 1.83 -9.68 -10.61
C ASN A 40 0.75 -10.49 -9.88
N LYS A 41 0.94 -11.82 -9.85
CA LYS A 41 -0.03 -12.75 -9.25
C LYS A 41 -0.07 -12.73 -7.71
N VAL A 42 0.86 -12.05 -7.03
CA VAL A 42 0.89 -12.03 -5.56
C VAL A 42 -0.39 -11.41 -4.99
N LEU A 43 -0.87 -10.30 -5.57
CA LEU A 43 -2.13 -9.70 -5.13
C LEU A 43 -3.33 -10.63 -5.34
N LEU A 44 -3.30 -11.49 -6.37
CA LEU A 44 -4.38 -12.45 -6.64
C LEU A 44 -4.49 -13.57 -5.61
N LYS A 45 -3.37 -13.95 -4.96
CA LYS A 45 -3.36 -15.07 -4.00
C LYS A 45 -4.08 -14.74 -2.70
N GLU A 46 -4.06 -13.48 -2.29
CA GLU A 46 -4.71 -13.02 -1.05
C GLU A 46 -6.13 -12.51 -1.32
N THR A 47 -6.39 -12.00 -2.53
CA THR A 47 -7.68 -11.38 -2.90
C THR A 47 -8.57 -12.29 -3.78
N ILE A 48 -8.48 -13.63 -3.61
CA ILE A 48 -9.04 -14.68 -4.49
C ILE A 48 -10.49 -14.44 -4.95
N ASN A 49 -11.30 -13.72 -4.18
CA ASN A 49 -12.72 -13.47 -4.46
C ASN A 49 -13.05 -12.02 -4.88
N ALA A 50 -12.06 -11.15 -5.08
CA ALA A 50 -12.29 -9.75 -5.44
C ALA A 50 -12.06 -9.49 -6.93
N ASP A 51 -13.11 -9.09 -7.65
CA ASP A 51 -13.01 -8.56 -9.02
C ASP A 51 -12.53 -7.09 -9.05
N THR A 52 -12.52 -6.44 -7.89
CA THR A 52 -12.28 -5.01 -7.73
C THR A 52 -11.30 -4.76 -6.59
N LEU A 53 -10.19 -4.09 -6.90
CA LEU A 53 -9.27 -3.54 -5.92
C LEU A 53 -9.61 -2.08 -5.64
N TYR A 54 -9.65 -1.72 -4.36
CA TYR A 54 -9.89 -0.35 -3.93
C TYR A 54 -8.61 0.24 -3.37
N PHE A 55 -8.11 1.28 -4.02
CA PHE A 55 -6.91 2.00 -3.60
C PHE A 55 -7.27 3.33 -2.95
N LEU A 56 -6.65 3.65 -1.82
CA LEU A 56 -6.71 4.98 -1.23
C LEU A 56 -5.75 5.93 -1.96
N LYS A 57 -6.24 7.12 -2.31
CA LYS A 57 -5.45 8.17 -2.98
C LYS A 57 -4.47 8.82 -2.01
N THR A 58 -3.36 8.15 -1.74
CA THR A 58 -2.28 8.72 -0.91
C THR A 58 -1.50 9.80 -1.68
N LYS A 59 -0.48 10.39 -1.06
CA LYS A 59 0.41 11.38 -1.70
C LYS A 59 1.13 10.87 -2.97
N PHE A 60 1.15 9.55 -3.19
CA PHE A 60 1.76 8.92 -4.36
C PHE A 60 0.77 8.72 -5.52
N TYR A 61 -0.52 8.96 -5.28
CA TYR A 61 -1.54 8.81 -6.31
C TYR A 61 -1.27 9.69 -7.51
N ASN A 62 -1.43 9.09 -8.68
CA ASN A 62 -1.30 9.75 -9.96
C ASN A 62 -2.59 9.51 -10.77
N LYS A 63 -3.16 10.58 -11.32
CA LYS A 63 -4.41 10.53 -12.10
C LYS A 63 -4.31 9.66 -13.35
N SER A 64 -3.09 9.44 -13.87
CA SER A 64 -2.83 8.60 -15.04
C SER A 64 -2.81 7.11 -14.74
N TRP A 65 -2.93 6.71 -13.47
CA TRP A 65 -2.95 5.29 -13.11
C TRP A 65 -4.14 4.54 -13.72
N PRO A 66 -3.93 3.26 -14.08
CA PRO A 66 -4.98 2.43 -14.65
C PRO A 66 -6.19 2.32 -13.71
N ARG A 67 -7.39 2.34 -14.31
CA ARG A 67 -8.65 2.00 -13.61
C ARG A 67 -9.06 0.54 -13.80
N LYS A 68 -8.25 -0.21 -14.54
CA LYS A 68 -8.46 -1.63 -14.84
C LYS A 68 -7.12 -2.27 -15.16
N SER A 69 -6.89 -3.47 -14.63
CA SER A 69 -5.82 -4.36 -15.07
C SER A 69 -6.40 -5.57 -15.79
N LYS A 70 -5.55 -6.53 -16.17
CA LYS A 70 -6.01 -7.83 -16.67
C LYS A 70 -6.91 -8.57 -15.68
N TYR A 71 -6.69 -8.38 -14.37
CA TYR A 71 -7.34 -9.18 -13.33
C TYR A 71 -8.36 -8.42 -12.50
N PHE A 72 -8.20 -7.09 -12.37
CA PHE A 72 -9.01 -6.31 -11.44
C PHE A 72 -9.58 -5.05 -12.10
N LYS A 73 -10.79 -4.67 -11.69
CA LYS A 73 -11.22 -3.27 -11.74
C LYS A 73 -10.53 -2.51 -10.60
N ILE A 74 -10.10 -1.28 -10.85
CA ILE A 74 -9.40 -0.46 -9.87
C ILE A 74 -10.23 0.78 -9.56
N VAL A 75 -10.60 0.93 -8.30
CA VAL A 75 -11.38 2.06 -7.80
C VAL A 75 -10.51 2.86 -6.84
N PHE A 76 -10.32 4.14 -7.14
CA PHE A 76 -9.58 5.05 -6.28
C PHE A 76 -10.53 5.83 -5.38
N LEU A 77 -10.34 5.72 -4.06
CA LEU A 77 -11.12 6.43 -3.04
C LEU A 77 -10.27 7.55 -2.43
N GLU A 78 -10.91 8.62 -2.00
CA GLU A 78 -10.21 9.68 -1.25
C GLU A 78 -9.67 9.14 0.06
N ASP A 79 -8.41 9.47 0.36
CA ASP A 79 -7.76 9.06 1.59
C ASP A 79 -8.24 9.91 2.77
N SER A 80 -9.04 9.30 3.63
CA SER A 80 -9.63 9.91 4.82
C SER A 80 -9.69 8.90 5.97
N PRO A 81 -9.73 9.35 7.24
CA PRO A 81 -9.94 8.47 8.40
C PRO A 81 -11.10 7.48 8.20
N ARG A 82 -12.23 7.98 7.67
CA ARG A 82 -13.41 7.17 7.35
C ARG A 82 -13.15 6.11 6.27
N SER A 83 -12.44 6.45 5.19
CA SER A 83 -12.15 5.51 4.10
C SER A 83 -11.14 4.42 4.49
N ARG A 84 -10.32 4.68 5.51
CA ARG A 84 -9.37 3.72 6.09
C ARG A 84 -10.04 2.75 7.06
N MET A 85 -11.26 3.04 7.53
CA MET A 85 -12.04 2.09 8.33
C MET A 85 -12.45 0.91 7.46
N ILE A 86 -12.05 -0.28 7.87
CA ILE A 86 -12.53 -1.56 7.34
C ILE A 86 -12.88 -2.41 8.56
N ASN A 87 -13.95 -3.21 8.47
CA ASN A 87 -14.30 -4.20 9.50
C ASN A 87 -14.59 -3.64 10.91
N ILE A 88 -15.12 -2.42 11.05
CA ILE A 88 -15.75 -2.01 12.32
C ILE A 88 -17.19 -2.53 12.31
N GLY A 89 -17.31 -3.86 12.33
CA GLY A 89 -18.58 -4.57 12.39
C GLY A 89 -19.15 -4.48 13.80
N GLY A 90 -20.00 -3.49 14.03
CA GLY A 90 -20.94 -3.45 15.15
C GLY A 90 -22.37 -3.61 14.64
N ILE A 91 -23.30 -3.99 15.53
CA ILE A 91 -24.71 -4.26 15.24
C ILE A 91 -25.41 -3.10 14.48
N ASN A 92 -24.90 -1.86 14.59
CA ASN A 92 -25.48 -0.67 13.98
C ASN A 92 -24.63 0.00 12.87
N TYR A 93 -23.56 -0.65 12.38
CA TYR A 93 -22.75 -0.09 11.28
C TYR A 93 -22.60 -1.02 10.07
N PRO A 94 -22.64 -0.46 8.84
CA PRO A 94 -22.48 -1.25 7.65
C PRO A 94 -21.07 -1.82 7.62
N TYR A 95 -21.02 -3.15 7.72
CA TYR A 95 -19.81 -3.93 7.54
C TYR A 95 -19.28 -3.74 6.12
N ASP A 96 -18.30 -2.84 5.96
CA ASP A 96 -17.62 -2.64 4.69
C ASP A 96 -16.60 -3.76 4.48
N LYS A 97 -17.03 -4.81 3.77
CA LYS A 97 -16.19 -5.98 3.42
C LYS A 97 -15.06 -5.66 2.46
N ARG A 98 -15.05 -4.45 1.88
CA ARG A 98 -14.18 -4.14 0.76
C ARG A 98 -12.78 -3.80 1.28
N GLU A 99 -11.83 -4.66 0.99
CA GLU A 99 -10.41 -4.43 1.29
C GLU A 99 -9.92 -3.14 0.62
N ARG A 100 -9.14 -2.34 1.36
CA ARG A 100 -8.52 -1.10 0.87
C ARG A 100 -7.02 -1.22 0.92
N ILE A 101 -6.40 -0.91 -0.20
CA ILE A 101 -4.95 -0.87 -0.33
C ILE A 101 -4.49 0.58 -0.30
N SER A 102 -3.55 0.90 0.56
CA SER A 102 -2.84 2.19 0.54
C SER A 102 -1.42 1.98 0.09
N ILE A 103 -0.87 2.95 -0.64
CA ILE A 103 0.55 2.96 -0.96
C ILE A 103 1.28 3.67 0.16
N TYR A 104 2.03 2.89 0.92
CA TYR A 104 2.77 3.35 2.09
C TYR A 104 4.07 4.04 1.69
N ASN A 105 4.81 3.44 0.75
CA ASN A 105 6.11 3.95 0.34
C ASN A 105 6.43 3.71 -1.14
N PHE A 106 7.25 4.61 -1.69
CA PHE A 106 7.80 4.57 -3.04
C PHE A 106 9.20 5.19 -2.99
N VAL A 107 10.24 4.35 -3.04
CA VAL A 107 11.65 4.76 -2.86
C VAL A 107 12.47 4.34 -4.07
N LYS A 108 12.96 5.30 -4.85
CA LYS A 108 13.88 5.05 -5.97
C LYS A 108 15.32 5.20 -5.51
N ILE A 109 16.16 4.22 -5.84
CA ILE A 109 17.61 4.27 -5.69
C ILE A 109 18.21 3.79 -7.02
N LEU A 110 18.83 4.69 -7.77
CA LEU A 110 19.37 4.42 -9.11
C LEU A 110 18.30 3.85 -10.08
N ASP A 111 18.50 2.62 -10.55
CA ASP A 111 17.63 1.84 -11.45
C ASP A 111 16.62 0.98 -10.68
N THR A 112 16.62 1.06 -9.36
CA THR A 112 15.83 0.20 -8.49
C THR A 112 14.77 1.00 -7.75
N VAL A 113 13.60 0.41 -7.57
CA VAL A 113 12.51 1.01 -6.80
C VAL A 113 11.90 0.01 -5.83
N SER A 114 11.72 0.47 -4.60
CA SER A 114 11.00 -0.26 -3.56
C SER A 114 9.62 0.38 -3.37
N VAL A 115 8.58 -0.43 -3.50
CA VAL A 115 7.18 -0.02 -3.32
C VAL A 115 6.57 -0.85 -2.20
N SER A 116 5.87 -0.18 -1.28
CA SER A 116 5.18 -0.84 -0.17
C SER A 116 3.70 -0.51 -0.22
N PHE A 117 2.87 -1.55 -0.29
CA PHE A 117 1.43 -1.44 -0.13
C PHE A 117 1.04 -1.93 1.26
N VAL A 118 -0.04 -1.37 1.81
CA VAL A 118 -0.67 -1.84 3.04
C VAL A 118 -2.14 -2.09 2.78
N GLU A 119 -2.61 -3.27 3.15
CA GLU A 119 -4.01 -3.61 3.18
C GLU A 119 -4.58 -3.22 4.54
N ASN A 120 -5.48 -2.24 4.57
CA ASN A 120 -5.89 -1.61 5.84
C ASN A 120 -6.78 -2.51 6.71
N GLY A 121 -7.31 -3.61 6.17
CA GLY A 121 -8.21 -4.53 6.87
C GLY A 121 -7.45 -5.57 7.67
N SER A 122 -6.61 -6.35 7.00
CA SER A 122 -5.75 -7.36 7.61
C SER A 122 -4.44 -6.79 8.19
N GLN A 123 -4.09 -5.55 7.84
CA GLN A 123 -2.77 -4.94 8.09
C GLN A 123 -1.62 -5.69 7.41
N LEU A 124 -1.91 -6.40 6.32
CA LEU A 124 -0.90 -7.06 5.50
C LEU A 124 -0.11 -6.02 4.70
N PHE A 125 1.21 -6.06 4.82
CA PHE A 125 2.14 -5.27 4.03
C PHE A 125 2.63 -6.09 2.86
N TYR A 126 2.66 -5.49 1.67
CA TYR A 126 3.27 -6.06 0.49
C TYR A 126 4.46 -5.20 0.08
N PHE A 127 5.61 -5.83 -0.09
CA PHE A 127 6.85 -5.19 -0.50
C PHE A 127 7.23 -5.68 -1.88
N PHE A 128 7.36 -4.75 -2.81
CA PHE A 128 7.81 -5.00 -4.18
C PHE A 128 9.14 -4.30 -4.40
N LYS A 129 10.12 -5.03 -4.91
CA LYS A 129 11.35 -4.45 -5.44
C LYS A 129 11.32 -4.63 -6.95
N LEU A 130 11.49 -3.53 -7.68
CA LEU A 130 11.56 -3.53 -9.13
C LEU A 130 12.88 -2.91 -9.60
N THR A 131 13.37 -3.36 -10.74
CA THR A 131 14.55 -2.80 -11.41
C THR A 131 14.17 -2.44 -12.85
N GLU A 132 14.71 -1.32 -13.33
CA GLU A 132 14.53 -0.82 -14.69
C GLU A 132 15.55 -1.47 -15.63
N GLU A 133 15.08 -2.33 -16.53
CA GLU A 133 15.90 -2.98 -17.54
C GLU A 133 15.27 -2.77 -18.92
N ASN A 134 16.05 -2.28 -19.89
CA ASN A 134 15.57 -2.01 -21.26
C ASN A 134 14.28 -1.17 -21.28
N GLU A 135 14.24 -0.09 -20.48
CA GLU A 135 13.09 0.83 -20.36
C GLU A 135 11.82 0.16 -19.81
N ARG A 136 11.95 -0.98 -19.11
CA ARG A 136 10.83 -1.69 -18.48
C ARG A 136 11.11 -1.95 -17.01
N TRP A 137 10.09 -1.74 -16.18
CA TRP A 137 10.15 -2.06 -14.76
C TRP A 137 9.77 -3.51 -14.51
N ASN A 138 10.76 -4.30 -14.07
CA ASN A 138 10.60 -5.72 -13.77
C ASN A 138 10.62 -5.96 -12.27
N ILE A 139 9.70 -6.77 -11.76
CA ILE A 139 9.68 -7.16 -10.34
C ILE A 139 10.77 -8.20 -10.11
N VAL A 140 11.74 -7.86 -9.27
CA VAL A 140 12.87 -8.74 -8.91
C VAL A 140 12.70 -9.37 -7.52
N ALA A 141 11.86 -8.79 -6.66
CA ALA A 141 11.52 -9.38 -5.37
C ALA A 141 10.10 -9.01 -4.94
N VAL A 142 9.43 -9.97 -4.28
CA VAL A 142 8.17 -9.74 -3.58
C VAL A 142 8.25 -10.38 -2.21
N ALA A 143 7.80 -9.65 -1.19
CA ALA A 143 7.60 -10.17 0.16
C ALA A 143 6.26 -9.64 0.71
N ASN A 144 5.68 -10.36 1.65
CA ASN A 144 4.57 -9.87 2.44
C ASN A 144 4.85 -10.11 3.93
N ASP A 145 4.31 -9.23 4.77
CA ASP A 145 4.43 -9.35 6.22
C ASP A 145 3.14 -8.87 6.89
N ILE A 146 2.72 -9.55 7.94
CA ILE A 146 1.56 -9.11 8.71
C ILE A 146 2.07 -8.04 9.67
N GLY A 147 1.70 -6.79 9.40
CA GLY A 147 1.92 -5.73 10.36
C GLY A 147 1.25 -6.10 11.67
N GLY A 148 2.02 -6.20 12.75
CA GLY A 148 1.49 -6.52 14.06
C GLY A 148 0.26 -5.67 14.38
N ARG A 149 -0.80 -6.29 14.94
CA ARG A 149 -2.07 -5.62 15.25
C ARG A 149 -1.81 -4.26 15.88
N ARG A 150 -2.15 -3.17 15.18
CA ARG A 150 -2.21 -1.84 15.80
C ARG A 150 -3.09 -1.92 17.05
N LYS A 151 -2.52 -1.60 18.21
CA LYS A 151 -3.26 -1.55 19.48
C LYS A 151 -4.31 -0.43 19.49
N SER A 152 -4.13 0.58 18.65
CA SER A 152 -5.07 1.68 18.43
C SER A 152 -4.85 2.29 17.04
N TYR A 153 -5.91 2.83 16.45
CA TYR A 153 -5.84 3.61 15.22
C TYR A 153 -5.82 5.13 15.51
N ASP A 154 -5.12 5.91 14.68
CA ASP A 154 -5.03 7.36 14.85
C ASP A 154 -6.41 8.03 14.84
N PHE A 155 -7.34 7.49 14.05
CA PHE A 155 -8.73 7.97 13.96
C PHE A 155 -9.53 7.75 15.25
N GLU A 156 -9.06 6.90 16.18
CA GLU A 156 -9.78 6.67 17.44
C GLU A 156 -9.83 7.90 18.33
N LYS A 157 -8.99 8.91 18.02
CA LYS A 157 -8.94 10.20 18.69
C LYS A 157 -9.83 11.25 18.02
N ASP A 158 -10.36 10.97 16.83
CA ASP A 158 -11.17 11.94 16.09
C ASP A 158 -12.55 12.09 16.72
N GLN A 159 -13.06 13.32 16.80
CA GLN A 159 -14.35 13.63 17.43
C GLN A 159 -15.50 12.80 16.83
N TRP A 160 -15.53 12.66 15.49
CA TRP A 160 -16.56 11.87 14.83
C TRP A 160 -16.54 10.40 15.26
N TYR A 161 -15.37 9.82 15.56
CA TYR A 161 -15.25 8.44 16.04
C TYR A 161 -15.61 8.32 17.53
N ILE A 162 -15.27 9.32 18.33
CA ILE A 162 -15.68 9.40 19.74
C ILE A 162 -17.21 9.47 19.82
N ASP A 163 -17.84 10.31 19.00
CA ASP A 163 -19.29 10.44 18.91
C ASP A 163 -19.94 9.15 18.41
N LEU A 164 -19.31 8.49 17.43
CA LEU A 164 -19.69 7.17 16.92
C LEU A 164 -19.70 6.12 18.04
N LYS A 165 -18.60 6.04 18.80
CA LYS A 165 -18.40 5.07 19.87
C LYS A 165 -19.42 5.26 20.98
N LYS A 166 -19.66 6.52 21.39
CA LYS A 166 -20.70 6.86 22.37
C LYS A 166 -22.09 6.43 21.90
N LYS A 167 -22.41 6.65 20.61
CA LYS A 167 -23.71 6.26 20.03
C LYS A 167 -23.94 4.75 20.11
N VAL A 168 -22.92 3.93 19.79
CA VAL A 168 -23.02 2.46 19.89
C VAL A 168 -23.14 2.01 21.34
N GLU A 169 -22.42 2.63 22.26
CA GLU A 169 -22.45 2.25 23.68
C GLU A 169 -23.79 2.58 24.36
N HIS A 170 -24.58 3.52 23.81
CA HIS A 170 -25.88 3.93 24.37
C HIS A 170 -27.09 3.35 23.62
N GLU A 171 -26.92 2.72 22.47
CA GLU A 171 -27.97 1.94 21.80
C GLU A 171 -27.96 0.52 22.39
N GLU A 172 -28.87 0.21 23.33
CA GLU A 172 -29.05 -1.15 23.85
C GLU A 172 -29.24 -2.16 22.69
N PRO A 173 -28.69 -3.39 22.79
CA PRO A 173 -28.88 -4.40 21.78
C PRO A 173 -30.39 -4.75 21.67
N MET A 174 -31.01 -4.37 20.57
CA MET A 174 -32.43 -4.64 20.26
C MET A 174 -32.78 -6.11 20.00
N PHE A 175 -31.82 -7.03 20.20
CA PHE A 175 -32.06 -8.46 20.08
C PHE A 175 -31.69 -9.15 21.39
N PRO A 176 -32.62 -9.88 22.03
CA PRO A 176 -32.24 -10.76 23.12
C PRO A 176 -31.20 -11.76 22.60
N PRO A 177 -30.20 -12.16 23.41
CA PRO A 177 -29.25 -13.18 23.02
C PRO A 177 -30.01 -14.44 22.61
N PRO A 178 -29.58 -15.15 21.54
CA PRO A 178 -30.22 -16.40 21.16
C PRO A 178 -30.20 -17.34 22.36
N GLU A 179 -31.38 -17.77 22.79
CA GLU A 179 -31.53 -18.73 23.89
C GLU A 179 -30.63 -19.93 23.60
N LEU A 180 -29.67 -20.16 24.51
CA LEU A 180 -28.92 -21.40 24.55
C LEU A 180 -29.93 -22.51 24.78
N LYS A 181 -30.31 -23.22 23.72
CA LYS A 181 -31.01 -24.50 23.85
C LYS A 181 -30.04 -25.48 24.47
N GLU A 182 -30.10 -25.61 25.79
CA GLU A 182 -29.54 -26.75 26.50
C GLU A 182 -30.17 -28.03 25.91
N LYS A 183 -29.30 -28.95 25.51
CA LYS A 183 -29.67 -30.29 25.04
C LYS A 183 -29.63 -31.27 26.19
#